data_AF-A0A2D4HCU9-F1
#
_entry.id   AF-A0A2D4HCU9-F1
#
_cell.length_a   1.000
_cell.length_b   1.000
_cell.length_c   1.000
_cell.angle_alpha   90.00
_cell.angle_beta   90.00
_cell.angle_gamma   90.00
#
_symmetry.space_group_name_H-M   'P 1'
#
loop_
_entity.id
_entity.type
_entity.pdbx_description
1 polymer ?
#
loop_
_entity_poly.entity_id
_entity_poly.type
_entity_poly.pdbx_seq_one_letter_code
_entity_poly.pdbx_strand_id
1 'polypeptide(L)'
;MAPLTNEIRPTSSCTPQHIGPAIPEVSSVWFKLYIYHITGQGPPSLLLSKGTRLRKLPVVFQGYDRLLITSWGHDPGVVPTSNVLSMLNDALTHSAVLIQGHGIHGVGETIHIPFPLDEAEQQGDFSRLNMGVHKALKMLRKKMDLQHFCGYITMLNPFSHPVKRKLSDTSEEKGDPELALGSDVNGSTESFEMVIEEPYVDPAAKQIPEVPTTELEWVPLELSFGIPLFSSDLNRKVCRKIASHGLCSRESLQKLLHSSRKLSLQVLSFVHSFQENISTMELLSEASFSSSASSLLSPLSSADAGVPLPAKNLMFKDGVLSEWSGRSPSSVLI
;
A
#
# COMPACT_ATOMS: atom_id res chain seq x y z
N MET A 1 -13.62 -15.10 -0.28
CA MET A 1 -12.99 -14.73 -1.56
C MET A 1 -11.76 -13.88 -1.22
N ALA A 2 -10.61 -14.25 -1.78
CA ALA A 2 -9.39 -13.45 -1.69
C ALA A 2 -9.60 -12.07 -2.35
N PRO A 3 -8.81 -11.04 -2.02
CA PRO A 3 -8.87 -9.76 -2.72
C PRO A 3 -8.72 -10.00 -4.23
N LEU A 4 -9.58 -9.38 -5.03
CA LEU A 4 -9.49 -9.40 -6.49
C LEU A 4 -8.14 -8.74 -6.87
N THR A 5 -7.17 -9.51 -7.34
CA THR A 5 -5.86 -8.99 -7.71
C THR A 5 -5.98 -8.13 -8.98
N ASN A 6 -5.01 -7.24 -9.17
CA ASN A 6 -4.96 -6.27 -10.28
C ASN A 6 -4.95 -6.91 -11.68
N GLU A 7 -4.66 -8.21 -11.77
CA GLU A 7 -4.51 -8.97 -13.01
C GLU A 7 -5.82 -9.67 -13.45
N ILE A 8 -6.85 -9.66 -12.60
CA ILE A 8 -8.11 -10.35 -12.89
C ILE A 8 -9.05 -9.39 -13.58
N ARG A 9 -9.68 -9.83 -14.67
CA ARG A 9 -10.73 -9.07 -15.35
C ARG A 9 -11.80 -8.63 -14.36
N PRO A 10 -12.28 -7.36 -14.42
CA PRO A 10 -13.40 -6.92 -13.60
C PRO A 10 -14.59 -7.86 -13.79
N THR A 11 -15.14 -8.38 -12.71
CA THR A 11 -16.33 -9.24 -12.80
C THR A 11 -17.53 -8.34 -13.15
N SER A 12 -18.04 -8.45 -14.38
CA SER A 12 -19.23 -7.70 -14.83
C SER A 12 -20.51 -8.09 -14.08
N SER A 13 -20.49 -9.24 -13.38
CA SER A 13 -21.61 -9.77 -12.62
C SER A 13 -21.54 -9.38 -11.15
N CYS A 14 -22.64 -8.86 -10.61
CA CYS A 14 -22.83 -8.64 -9.16
C CYS A 14 -23.34 -9.90 -8.42
N THR A 15 -23.38 -11.05 -9.11
CA THR A 15 -23.81 -12.34 -8.57
C THR A 15 -22.83 -13.46 -8.95
N PRO A 16 -22.32 -14.25 -7.98
CA PRO A 16 -22.51 -14.09 -6.54
C PRO A 16 -21.90 -12.79 -6.02
N GLN A 17 -22.40 -12.30 -4.90
CA GLN A 17 -21.87 -11.09 -4.30
C GLN A 17 -20.46 -11.34 -3.77
N HIS A 18 -19.52 -10.47 -4.12
CA HIS A 18 -18.13 -10.54 -3.71
C HIS A 18 -17.84 -9.52 -2.60
N ILE A 19 -16.77 -9.78 -1.84
CA ILE A 19 -16.31 -8.87 -0.79
C ILE A 19 -15.46 -7.77 -1.43
N GLY A 20 -15.79 -6.52 -1.13
CA GLY A 20 -15.11 -5.35 -1.69
C GLY A 20 -15.60 -4.99 -3.10
N PRO A 21 -15.20 -3.83 -3.63
CA PRO A 21 -15.57 -3.41 -4.97
C PRO A 21 -14.94 -4.25 -6.09
N ALA A 22 -15.72 -4.59 -7.13
CA ALA A 22 -15.25 -5.33 -8.31
C ALA A 22 -14.63 -4.43 -9.39
N ILE A 23 -13.72 -3.56 -8.97
CA ILE A 23 -12.90 -2.77 -9.89
C ILE A 23 -11.42 -2.97 -9.51
N PRO A 24 -10.51 -3.15 -10.47
CA PRO A 24 -9.11 -3.42 -10.20
C PRO A 24 -8.39 -2.18 -9.63
N GLU A 25 -8.93 -0.97 -9.80
CA GLU A 25 -8.38 0.25 -9.23
C GLU A 25 -8.30 0.19 -7.70
N VAL A 26 -9.20 -0.53 -7.04
CA VAL A 26 -9.26 -0.65 -5.58
C VAL A 26 -8.14 -1.52 -5.01
N SER A 27 -7.58 -2.44 -5.78
CA SER A 27 -6.39 -3.22 -5.41
C SER A 27 -5.08 -2.61 -5.92
N SER A 28 -5.15 -1.39 -6.49
CA SER A 28 -4.01 -0.74 -7.13
C SER A 28 -3.39 0.39 -6.31
N VAL A 29 -2.25 0.89 -6.81
CA VAL A 29 -1.57 2.09 -6.29
C VAL A 29 -2.50 3.31 -6.25
N TRP A 30 -3.47 3.43 -7.17
CA TRP A 30 -4.45 4.52 -7.15
C TRP A 30 -5.27 4.54 -5.87
N PHE A 31 -5.62 3.37 -5.34
CA PHE A 31 -6.40 3.29 -4.12
C PHE A 31 -5.60 3.76 -2.90
N LYS A 32 -4.29 3.48 -2.86
CA LYS A 32 -3.41 4.04 -1.82
C LYS A 32 -3.43 5.57 -1.86
N LEU A 33 -3.27 6.17 -3.04
CA LEU A 33 -3.34 7.62 -3.19
C LEU A 33 -4.73 8.18 -2.88
N TYR A 34 -5.79 7.46 -3.23
CA TYR A 34 -7.17 7.82 -2.90
C TYR A 34 -7.38 7.89 -1.38
N ILE A 35 -6.91 6.88 -0.63
CA ILE A 35 -6.93 6.85 0.83
C ILE A 35 -6.25 8.09 1.41
N TYR A 36 -5.08 8.45 0.90
CA TYR A 36 -4.33 9.62 1.38
C TYR A 36 -5.04 10.93 1.04
N HIS A 37 -5.60 11.03 -0.16
CA HIS A 37 -6.40 12.19 -0.58
C HIS A 37 -7.64 12.39 0.31
N ILE A 38 -8.37 11.33 0.65
CA ILE A 38 -9.61 11.46 1.42
C ILE A 38 -9.37 11.67 2.92
N THR A 39 -8.29 11.11 3.47
CA THR A 39 -7.96 11.22 4.90
C THR A 39 -7.09 12.44 5.21
N GLY A 40 -6.37 12.96 4.21
CA GLY A 40 -5.32 13.95 4.41
C GLY A 40 -4.15 13.41 5.23
N GLN A 41 -4.06 12.09 5.41
CA GLN A 41 -3.05 11.41 6.22
C GLN A 41 -2.50 10.23 5.45
N GLY A 42 -1.18 10.04 5.54
CA GLY A 42 -0.47 9.02 4.80
C GLY A 42 1.03 9.29 4.86
N PRO A 43 1.87 8.30 4.60
CA PRO A 43 3.29 8.54 4.47
C PRO A 43 3.55 9.43 3.24
N PRO A 44 4.62 10.25 3.25
CA PRO A 44 5.05 10.95 2.05
C PRO A 44 5.18 9.95 0.91
N SER A 45 4.51 10.22 -0.22
CA SER A 45 4.37 9.25 -1.31
C SER A 45 4.56 9.94 -2.65
N LEU A 46 5.40 9.37 -3.52
CA LEU A 46 5.68 9.88 -4.86
C LEU A 46 5.37 8.79 -5.87
N LEU A 47 4.35 9.02 -6.69
CA LEU A 47 4.04 8.20 -7.86
C LEU A 47 4.75 8.76 -9.07
N LEU A 48 5.53 7.91 -9.74
CA LEU A 48 6.26 8.25 -10.96
C LEU A 48 5.69 7.49 -12.14
N SER A 49 5.45 8.22 -13.24
CA SER A 49 5.05 7.64 -14.51
C SER A 49 6.23 6.90 -15.15
N LYS A 50 5.89 5.85 -15.91
CA LYS A 50 6.85 5.05 -16.67
C LYS A 50 7.70 5.95 -17.57
N GLY A 51 9.00 5.69 -17.62
CA GLY A 51 9.98 6.46 -18.40
C GLY A 51 10.55 7.68 -17.66
N THR A 52 10.04 8.03 -16.47
CA THR A 52 10.65 9.09 -15.66
C THR A 52 12.05 8.69 -15.22
N ARG A 53 13.02 9.60 -15.33
CA ARG A 53 14.40 9.39 -14.87
C ARG A 53 14.75 10.31 -13.73
N LEU A 54 15.07 9.73 -12.57
CA LEU A 54 15.50 10.47 -11.39
C LEU A 54 17.01 10.67 -11.39
N ARG A 55 17.46 11.92 -11.23
CA ARG A 55 18.89 12.24 -11.00
C ARG A 55 19.28 12.22 -9.53
N LYS A 56 18.32 12.49 -8.65
CA LYS A 56 18.48 12.51 -7.19
C LYS A 56 17.15 12.12 -6.56
N LEU A 57 17.21 11.46 -5.41
CA LEU A 57 16.04 11.22 -4.59
C LEU A 57 15.50 12.54 -4.00
N PRO A 58 14.18 12.81 -4.09
CA PRO A 58 13.57 14.00 -3.50
C PRO A 58 13.92 14.16 -2.01
N VAL A 59 14.10 15.41 -1.58
CA VAL A 59 14.48 15.75 -0.20
C VAL A 59 13.54 15.20 0.87
N VAL A 60 12.27 15.01 0.52
CA VAL A 60 11.23 14.45 1.40
C VAL A 60 11.58 13.03 1.87
N PHE A 61 12.34 12.28 1.07
CA PHE A 61 12.73 10.90 1.37
C PHE A 61 14.13 10.76 1.96
N GLN A 62 14.93 11.84 2.03
CA GLN A 62 16.32 11.76 2.51
C GLN A 62 16.43 11.45 4.00
N GLY A 63 15.39 11.76 4.79
CA GLY A 63 15.32 11.40 6.21
C GLY A 63 14.86 9.96 6.47
N TYR A 64 14.60 9.16 5.44
CA TYR A 64 14.15 7.78 5.60
C TYR A 64 15.31 6.82 5.28
N ASP A 65 15.61 5.90 6.19
CA ASP A 65 16.54 4.79 5.95
C ASP A 65 15.94 3.71 5.05
N ARG A 66 14.62 3.51 5.16
CA ARG A 66 13.87 2.50 4.40
C ARG A 66 12.70 3.16 3.65
N LEU A 67 12.56 2.80 2.39
CA LEU A 67 11.46 3.21 1.52
C LEU A 67 10.64 2.00 1.10
N LEU A 68 9.33 2.18 0.98
CA LEU A 68 8.43 1.18 0.40
C LEU A 68 8.26 1.48 -1.08
N ILE A 69 8.68 0.55 -1.92
CA ILE A 69 8.61 0.65 -3.38
C ILE A 69 7.51 -0.28 -3.87
N THR A 70 6.55 0.24 -4.64
CA THR A 70 5.49 -0.55 -5.27
C THR A 70 5.52 -0.30 -6.78
N SER A 71 5.99 -1.29 -7.54
CA SER A 71 5.90 -1.25 -9.01
C SER A 71 4.47 -1.53 -9.46
N TRP A 72 4.07 -1.01 -10.61
CA TRP A 72 2.70 -1.16 -11.10
C TRP A 72 2.33 -2.64 -11.28
N GLY A 73 1.27 -3.09 -10.60
CA GLY A 73 0.81 -4.47 -10.66
C GLY A 73 1.59 -5.47 -9.80
N HIS A 74 2.63 -5.05 -9.08
CA HIS A 74 3.43 -5.91 -8.22
C HIS A 74 3.24 -5.59 -6.72
N ASP A 75 3.60 -6.57 -5.89
CA ASP A 75 3.59 -6.42 -4.45
C ASP A 75 4.65 -5.41 -3.96
N PRO A 76 4.38 -4.68 -2.87
CA PRO A 76 5.29 -3.69 -2.34
C PRO A 76 6.52 -4.33 -1.68
N GLY A 77 7.70 -3.73 -1.87
CA GLY A 77 8.96 -4.16 -1.26
C GLY A 77 9.64 -3.05 -0.47
N VAL A 78 10.23 -3.39 0.69
CA VAL A 78 10.98 -2.44 1.52
C VAL A 78 12.46 -2.44 1.11
N VAL A 79 12.97 -1.27 0.72
CA VAL A 79 14.31 -1.11 0.14
C VAL A 79 15.10 -0.05 0.92
N PRO A 80 16.41 -0.24 1.17
CA PRO A 80 17.25 0.79 1.77
C PRO A 80 17.47 1.97 0.83
N THR A 81 17.46 3.19 1.39
CA THR A 81 17.61 4.44 0.63
C THR A 81 18.96 4.56 -0.09
N SER A 82 20.02 3.90 0.39
CA SER A 82 21.37 3.98 -0.18
C SER A 82 21.43 3.54 -1.66
N ASN A 83 20.65 2.54 -2.05
CA ASN A 83 20.72 1.92 -3.38
C ASN A 83 19.43 2.14 -4.20
N VAL A 84 18.50 2.95 -3.69
CA VAL A 84 17.15 3.05 -4.28
C VAL A 84 17.15 3.72 -5.65
N LEU A 85 18.08 4.64 -5.92
CA LEU A 85 18.04 5.44 -7.15
C LEU A 85 18.31 4.62 -8.42
N SER A 86 19.26 3.68 -8.38
CA SER A 86 19.54 2.78 -9.52
C SER A 86 18.37 1.82 -9.74
N MET A 87 17.87 1.20 -8.67
CA MET A 87 16.71 0.31 -8.71
C MET A 87 15.47 1.01 -9.27
N LEU A 88 15.18 2.23 -8.82
CA LEU A 88 14.03 3.00 -9.30
C LEU A 88 14.16 3.33 -10.79
N ASN A 89 15.33 3.80 -11.23
CA ASN A 89 15.53 4.12 -12.63
C ASN A 89 15.41 2.89 -13.54
N ASP A 90 15.85 1.72 -13.07
CA ASP A 90 15.66 0.45 -13.78
C ASP A 90 14.18 0.05 -13.86
N ALA A 91 13.47 0.03 -12.71
CA ALA A 91 12.05 -0.28 -12.65
C ALA A 91 11.18 0.67 -13.49
N LEU A 92 11.54 1.96 -13.53
CA LEU A 92 10.85 3.00 -14.31
C LEU A 92 10.99 2.82 -15.83
N THR A 93 11.94 2.02 -16.32
CA THR A 93 11.99 1.66 -17.73
C THR A 93 10.85 0.72 -18.15
N HIS A 94 10.37 -0.10 -17.21
CA HIS A 94 9.38 -1.13 -17.47
C HIS A 94 7.97 -0.74 -17.00
N SER A 95 7.83 -0.05 -15.87
CA SER A 95 6.54 0.24 -15.24
C SER A 95 6.51 1.58 -14.49
N ALA A 96 5.33 2.04 -14.11
CA ALA A 96 5.18 3.15 -13.15
C ALA A 96 5.52 2.65 -11.73
N VAL A 97 6.05 3.53 -10.89
CA VAL A 97 6.52 3.16 -9.54
C VAL A 97 6.03 4.14 -8.49
N LEU A 98 5.47 3.61 -7.40
CA LEU A 98 5.16 4.37 -6.18
C LEU A 98 6.31 4.22 -5.18
N ILE A 99 6.79 5.35 -4.68
CA ILE A 99 7.80 5.46 -3.62
C ILE A 99 7.13 6.00 -2.38
N GLN A 100 7.29 5.36 -1.22
CA GLN A 100 6.71 5.83 0.04
C GLN A 100 7.76 5.82 1.16
N GLY A 101 7.71 6.81 2.05
CA GLY A 101 8.49 6.78 3.28
C GLY A 101 8.02 5.63 4.18
N HIS A 102 8.92 4.70 4.54
CA HIS A 102 8.56 3.54 5.34
C HIS A 102 9.11 3.61 6.77
N GLY A 103 10.41 3.85 6.92
CA GLY A 103 11.02 3.98 8.25
C GLY A 103 12.19 4.93 8.25
N ILE A 104 12.24 5.77 9.29
CA ILE A 104 13.24 6.83 9.46
C ILE A 104 14.54 6.24 9.98
N HIS A 105 14.48 5.39 11.01
CA HIS A 105 15.65 4.77 11.65
C HIS A 105 15.59 3.23 11.57
N GLY A 106 15.33 2.68 10.39
CA GLY A 106 15.14 1.24 10.18
C GLY A 106 13.82 0.91 9.50
N VAL A 107 13.31 -0.30 9.74
CA VAL A 107 12.00 -0.74 9.21
C VAL A 107 10.90 -0.12 10.08
N GLY A 108 9.90 0.49 9.44
CA GLY A 108 8.77 1.10 10.15
C GLY A 108 7.84 0.03 10.70
N GLU A 109 7.23 0.31 11.85
CA GLU A 109 6.28 -0.59 12.48
C GLU A 109 4.95 -0.55 11.75
N THR A 110 4.39 -1.72 11.45
CA THR A 110 3.06 -1.84 10.85
C THR A 110 2.11 -2.59 11.78
N ILE A 111 0.86 -2.10 11.86
CA ILE A 111 -0.22 -2.76 12.61
C ILE A 111 -1.43 -2.93 11.70
N HIS A 112 -2.02 -4.13 11.73
CA HIS A 112 -3.23 -4.45 10.99
C HIS A 112 -4.48 -4.36 11.86
N ILE A 113 -5.46 -3.58 11.40
CA ILE A 113 -6.71 -3.31 12.12
C ILE A 113 -7.87 -3.86 11.30
N PRO A 114 -8.53 -4.93 11.78
CA PRO A 114 -9.63 -5.55 11.05
C PRO A 114 -10.90 -4.69 11.18
N PHE A 115 -11.67 -4.60 10.10
CA PHE A 115 -12.98 -3.94 10.07
C PHE A 115 -14.08 -4.92 9.63
N PRO A 116 -15.36 -4.73 10.03
CA PRO A 116 -15.94 -3.57 10.73
C PRO A 116 -15.46 -3.33 12.17
N LEU A 117 -15.34 -2.06 12.60
CA LEU A 117 -14.97 -1.70 13.97
C LEU A 117 -16.17 -1.83 14.92
N ASP A 118 -15.95 -2.40 16.10
CA ASP A 118 -16.96 -2.52 17.15
C ASP A 118 -17.15 -1.19 17.89
N GLU A 119 -18.27 -0.99 18.60
CA GLU A 119 -18.51 0.26 19.33
C GLU A 119 -17.48 0.52 20.44
N ALA A 120 -17.00 -0.56 21.07
CA ALA A 120 -15.95 -0.49 22.09
C ALA A 120 -14.60 0.01 21.52
N GLU A 121 -14.28 -0.35 20.28
CA GLU A 121 -13.05 0.09 19.58
C GLU A 121 -13.14 1.55 19.08
N GLN A 122 -14.31 2.18 19.23
CA GLN A 122 -14.56 3.56 18.80
C GLN A 122 -14.56 4.54 19.98
N GLN A 123 -14.56 4.03 21.20
CA GLN A 123 -14.62 4.79 22.44
C GLN A 123 -13.29 4.66 23.21
N GLY A 124 -13.03 5.63 24.08
CA GLY A 124 -11.82 5.71 24.88
C GLY A 124 -10.69 6.50 24.23
N ASP A 125 -9.54 6.48 24.88
CA ASP A 125 -8.35 7.21 24.45
C ASP A 125 -7.56 6.44 23.39
N PHE A 126 -6.84 7.19 22.56
CA PHE A 126 -5.91 6.63 21.61
C PHE A 126 -4.82 5.83 22.33
N SER A 127 -4.64 4.58 21.91
CA SER A 127 -3.51 3.75 22.33
C SER A 127 -3.12 2.81 21.21
N ARG A 128 -1.92 2.23 21.30
CA ARG A 128 -1.43 1.22 20.34
C ARG A 128 -2.41 0.05 20.17
N LEU A 129 -3.14 -0.31 21.24
CA LEU A 129 -4.14 -1.37 21.24
C LEU A 129 -5.52 -0.89 20.76
N ASN A 130 -5.84 0.40 20.94
CA ASN A 130 -7.11 1.02 20.54
C ASN A 130 -6.92 2.02 19.40
N MET A 131 -6.50 1.52 18.24
CA MET A 131 -6.28 2.36 17.07
C MET A 131 -7.59 2.85 16.44
N GLY A 132 -8.73 2.22 16.74
CA GLY A 132 -10.04 2.53 16.14
C GLY A 132 -10.53 3.97 16.35
N VAL A 133 -9.99 4.66 17.36
CA VAL A 133 -10.28 6.07 17.67
C VAL A 133 -9.54 7.05 16.73
N HIS A 134 -8.51 6.58 16.01
CA HIS A 134 -7.66 7.38 15.15
C HIS A 134 -8.44 8.15 14.09
N LYS A 135 -8.11 9.44 13.90
CA LYS A 135 -8.81 10.35 12.97
C LYS A 135 -8.91 9.80 11.55
N ALA A 136 -7.83 9.21 11.02
CA ALA A 136 -7.87 8.63 9.67
C ALA A 136 -8.85 7.46 9.56
N LEU A 137 -8.94 6.58 10.57
CA LEU A 137 -9.86 5.44 10.56
C LEU A 137 -11.32 5.89 10.66
N LYS A 138 -11.61 6.90 11.49
CA LYS A 138 -12.94 7.54 11.56
C LYS A 138 -13.35 8.10 10.20
N MET A 139 -12.42 8.76 9.50
CA MET A 139 -12.64 9.31 8.15
C MET A 139 -12.86 8.21 7.11
N LEU A 140 -12.05 7.15 7.12
CA LEU A 140 -12.19 6.01 6.21
C LEU A 140 -13.53 5.29 6.43
N ARG A 141 -13.89 5.01 7.68
CA ARG A 141 -15.18 4.41 8.04
C ARG A 141 -16.35 5.21 7.49
N LYS A 142 -16.33 6.54 7.64
CA LYS A 142 -17.41 7.42 7.19
C LYS A 142 -17.46 7.57 5.67
N LYS A 143 -16.31 7.77 5.02
CA LYS A 143 -16.25 8.06 3.57
C LYS A 143 -16.40 6.82 2.70
N MET A 144 -15.93 5.66 3.16
CA MET A 144 -15.88 4.40 2.39
C MET A 144 -16.86 3.35 2.90
N ASP A 145 -17.64 3.67 3.93
CA ASP A 145 -18.67 2.82 4.52
C ASP A 145 -18.17 1.44 4.98
N LEU A 146 -17.10 1.43 5.78
CA LEU A 146 -16.45 0.21 6.25
C LEU A 146 -17.31 -0.66 7.20
N GLN A 147 -18.53 -0.23 7.51
CA GLN A 147 -19.48 -1.02 8.30
C GLN A 147 -20.06 -2.18 7.50
N HIS A 148 -20.24 -1.99 6.19
CA HIS A 148 -20.83 -3.00 5.31
C HIS A 148 -19.80 -3.85 4.58
N PHE A 149 -18.51 -3.52 4.71
CA PHE A 149 -17.40 -4.29 4.16
C PHE A 149 -16.66 -5.06 5.25
N CYS A 150 -15.83 -6.02 4.84
CA CYS A 150 -14.85 -6.64 5.71
C CYS A 150 -13.46 -6.61 5.07
N GLY A 151 -12.45 -6.58 5.94
CA GLY A 151 -11.07 -6.42 5.54
C GLY A 151 -10.21 -5.96 6.68
N TYR A 152 -9.06 -5.41 6.34
CA TYR A 152 -8.13 -4.83 7.29
C TYR A 152 -7.49 -3.55 6.76
N ILE A 153 -7.10 -2.68 7.67
CA ILE A 153 -6.34 -1.47 7.40
C ILE A 153 -4.95 -1.66 7.99
N THR A 154 -3.92 -1.41 7.19
CA THR A 154 -2.53 -1.39 7.64
C THR A 154 -2.18 0.04 8.01
N MET A 155 -1.85 0.27 9.28
CA MET A 155 -1.27 1.51 9.77
C MET A 155 0.24 1.38 9.85
N LEU A 156 0.96 2.48 9.60
CA LEU A 156 2.41 2.56 9.62
C LEU A 156 2.84 3.61 10.64
N ASN A 157 3.82 3.28 11.48
CA ASN A 157 4.61 4.23 12.25
C ASN A 157 6.06 4.24 11.73
N PRO A 158 6.49 5.31 11.03
CA PRO A 158 7.83 5.38 10.45
C PRO A 158 8.92 5.71 11.49
N PHE A 159 8.54 6.12 12.71
CA PHE A 159 9.47 6.51 13.77
C PHE A 159 9.86 5.35 14.68
N SER A 160 9.30 4.17 14.48
CA SER A 160 9.57 3.02 15.34
C SER A 160 11.07 2.70 15.38
N HIS A 161 11.65 2.72 16.58
CA HIS A 161 13.02 2.28 16.76
C HIS A 161 13.08 0.75 16.66
N PRO A 162 14.09 0.19 15.97
CA PRO A 162 14.33 -1.25 16.01
C PRO A 162 14.62 -1.61 17.46
N VAL A 163 13.75 -2.42 18.07
CA VAL A 163 14.08 -3.12 19.31
C VAL A 163 15.28 -3.98 18.98
N LYS A 164 16.48 -3.54 19.37
CA LYS A 164 17.68 -4.38 19.32
C LYS A 164 17.40 -5.60 20.20
N ARG A 165 16.93 -6.71 19.60
CA ARG A 165 17.10 -8.02 20.21
C ARG A 165 18.60 -8.24 20.31
N LYS A 166 19.13 -7.98 21.50
CA LYS A 166 20.52 -8.26 21.87
C LYS A 166 20.73 -9.74 21.55
N LEU A 167 21.53 -10.08 20.54
CA LEU A 167 22.06 -11.43 20.42
C LEU A 167 22.71 -11.74 21.77
N SER A 168 22.11 -12.63 22.52
CA SER A 168 22.70 -13.18 23.72
C SER A 168 23.95 -13.95 23.30
N ASP A 169 25.10 -13.43 23.70
CA ASP A 169 26.33 -14.18 23.96
C ASP A 169 26.00 -15.60 24.44
N THR A 170 26.29 -16.61 23.62
CA THR A 170 26.52 -17.95 24.13
C THR A 170 28.02 -18.12 24.30
N SER A 171 28.39 -18.13 25.57
CA SER A 171 29.67 -18.46 26.16
C SER A 171 30.38 -19.65 25.53
N GLU A 172 31.70 -19.48 25.38
CA GLU A 172 32.79 -20.45 25.39
C GLU A 172 32.42 -21.93 25.63
N GLU A 173 32.71 -22.77 24.63
CA GLU A 173 33.35 -24.07 24.88
C GLU A 173 34.51 -24.29 23.90
N LYS A 174 35.54 -24.91 24.44
CA LYS A 174 36.94 -24.93 24.02
C LYS A 174 37.22 -26.27 23.31
N GLY A 175 37.78 -26.24 22.10
CA GLY A 175 38.26 -27.43 21.39
C GLY A 175 39.00 -27.07 20.11
N ASP A 176 40.30 -27.34 20.08
CA ASP A 176 41.30 -26.96 19.07
C ASP A 176 41.26 -27.83 17.77
N PRO A 177 42.06 -27.50 16.73
CA PRO A 177 41.71 -27.65 15.31
C PRO A 177 42.31 -28.89 14.62
N GLU A 178 41.71 -29.35 13.52
CA GLU A 178 42.43 -30.17 12.54
C GLU A 178 41.93 -29.95 11.10
N LEU A 179 42.91 -29.95 10.19
CA LEU A 179 42.88 -29.50 8.81
C LEU A 179 42.33 -30.56 7.85
N ALA A 180 41.56 -30.17 6.83
CA ALA A 180 41.62 -30.80 5.51
C ALA A 180 41.07 -29.89 4.41
N LEU A 181 41.83 -29.84 3.32
CA LEU A 181 41.74 -29.01 2.12
C LEU A 181 40.98 -29.74 1.01
N GLY A 182 40.23 -28.99 0.18
CA GLY A 182 39.74 -29.40 -1.17
C GLY A 182 38.62 -28.46 -1.65
N SER A 183 38.88 -27.50 -2.57
CA SER A 183 38.67 -27.60 -4.04
C SER A 183 37.31 -28.23 -4.41
N ASP A 184 36.41 -27.69 -5.21
CA ASP A 184 36.48 -26.71 -6.30
C ASP A 184 35.03 -26.38 -6.77
N VAL A 185 34.87 -25.24 -7.46
CA VAL A 185 33.90 -24.97 -8.56
C VAL A 185 32.39 -24.90 -8.26
N ASN A 186 31.91 -23.64 -8.23
CA ASN A 186 30.81 -23.05 -9.01
C ASN A 186 29.56 -23.91 -9.32
N GLY A 187 28.43 -23.54 -8.70
CA GLY A 187 27.10 -24.04 -9.06
C GLY A 187 26.00 -23.32 -8.30
N SER A 188 25.54 -22.19 -8.84
CA SER A 188 24.42 -21.40 -8.35
C SER A 188 23.18 -22.24 -8.08
N THR A 189 22.65 -22.16 -6.85
CA THR A 189 21.21 -22.30 -6.54
C THR A 189 20.96 -21.84 -5.11
N GLU A 190 20.99 -20.52 -4.90
CA GLU A 190 20.49 -19.93 -3.66
C GLU A 190 18.97 -19.75 -3.80
N SER A 191 18.27 -20.80 -3.39
CA SER A 191 16.84 -20.79 -3.12
C SER A 191 16.59 -19.79 -1.99
N PHE A 192 16.01 -18.64 -2.30
CA PHE A 192 15.49 -17.72 -1.28
C PHE A 192 14.23 -18.33 -0.67
N GLU A 193 14.42 -19.13 0.38
CA GLU A 193 13.33 -19.58 1.24
C GLU A 193 12.88 -18.40 2.11
N MET A 194 11.62 -18.00 1.89
CA MET A 194 10.94 -16.91 2.56
C MET A 194 10.58 -17.34 3.99
N VAL A 195 11.46 -17.08 4.95
CA VAL A 195 11.16 -17.26 6.38
C VAL A 195 10.28 -16.10 6.84
N ILE A 196 8.99 -16.38 6.99
CA ILE A 196 8.08 -15.50 7.73
C ILE A 196 8.40 -15.68 9.22
N GLU A 197 9.19 -14.77 9.80
CA GLU A 197 9.34 -14.71 11.26
C GLU A 197 8.02 -14.25 11.88
N GLU A 198 7.24 -15.18 12.40
CA GLU A 198 6.19 -14.88 13.37
C GLU A 198 6.85 -14.45 14.70
N PRO A 199 6.39 -13.37 15.35
CA PRO A 199 6.86 -13.05 16.69
C PRO A 199 6.21 -14.02 17.69
N TYR A 200 6.94 -15.08 18.05
CA TYR A 200 6.63 -15.87 19.25
C TYR A 200 6.77 -14.96 20.48
N VAL A 201 5.63 -14.66 21.12
CA VAL A 201 5.58 -13.89 22.36
C VAL A 201 5.69 -14.88 23.52
N ASP A 202 6.88 -14.92 24.13
CA ASP A 202 7.13 -15.63 25.38
C ASP A 202 6.31 -14.99 26.53
N PRO A 203 5.45 -15.73 27.25
CA PRO A 203 4.52 -15.16 28.23
C PRO A 203 5.18 -14.71 29.55
N ALA A 204 6.51 -14.75 29.67
CA ALA A 204 7.23 -14.45 30.93
C ALA A 204 8.18 -13.23 30.89
N ALA A 205 8.25 -12.48 29.79
CA ALA A 205 9.10 -11.28 29.72
C ALA A 205 8.40 -10.07 30.35
N LYS A 206 8.88 -9.67 31.53
CA LYS A 206 8.49 -8.48 32.29
C LYS A 206 8.34 -7.25 31.39
N GLN A 207 7.21 -6.55 31.55
CA GLN A 207 6.85 -5.30 30.88
C GLN A 207 8.03 -4.31 30.87
N ILE A 208 8.58 -4.06 29.68
CA ILE A 208 9.48 -2.93 29.43
C ILE A 208 8.58 -1.71 29.18
N PRO A 209 8.89 -0.50 29.69
CA PRO A 209 7.98 0.63 29.60
C PRO A 209 7.78 1.03 28.13
N GLU A 210 6.53 0.96 27.65
CA GLU A 210 6.16 1.43 26.32
C GLU A 210 6.34 2.95 26.26
N VAL A 211 7.12 3.43 25.28
CA VAL A 211 7.20 4.86 24.96
C VAL A 211 5.80 5.28 24.47
N PRO A 212 5.20 6.35 24.99
CA PRO A 212 3.89 6.81 24.53
C PRO A 212 4.00 7.29 23.07
N THR A 213 3.52 6.48 22.15
CA THR A 213 3.40 6.87 20.73
C THR A 213 2.23 7.81 20.58
N THR A 214 2.43 8.94 19.90
CA THR A 214 1.36 9.91 19.65
C THR A 214 0.47 9.46 18.49
N GLU A 215 -0.80 9.90 18.48
CA GLU A 215 -1.75 9.60 17.39
C GLU A 215 -1.18 9.99 16.02
N LEU A 216 -0.46 11.10 15.95
CA LEU A 216 0.07 11.70 14.71
C LEU A 216 1.23 10.91 14.07
N GLU A 217 1.87 10.01 14.82
CA GLU A 217 2.94 9.15 14.29
C GLU A 217 2.39 8.02 13.42
N TRP A 218 1.12 7.65 13.62
CA TRP A 218 0.47 6.57 12.90
C TRP A 218 -0.26 7.10 11.68
N VAL A 219 0.07 6.56 10.50
CA VAL A 219 -0.57 6.94 9.25
C VAL A 219 -1.16 5.73 8.54
N PRO A 220 -2.31 5.85 7.86
CA PRO A 220 -2.83 4.76 7.05
C PRO A 220 -1.86 4.48 5.90
N LEU A 221 -1.49 3.22 5.72
CA LEU A 221 -0.64 2.77 4.61
C LEU A 221 -1.50 2.13 3.52
N GLU A 222 -2.40 1.23 3.90
CA GLU A 222 -3.19 0.44 2.95
C GLU A 222 -4.54 0.04 3.56
N LEU A 223 -5.56 -0.10 2.70
CA LEU A 223 -6.85 -0.68 3.05
C LEU A 223 -7.11 -1.84 2.09
N SER A 224 -7.23 -3.05 2.64
CA SER A 224 -7.43 -4.27 1.86
C SER A 224 -8.80 -4.87 2.22
N PHE A 225 -9.66 -5.02 1.21
CA PHE A 225 -10.94 -5.71 1.37
C PHE A 225 -10.75 -7.22 1.24
N GLY A 226 -11.48 -8.00 2.05
CA GLY A 226 -11.43 -9.45 1.99
C GLY A 226 -10.80 -10.10 3.22
N ILE A 227 -10.54 -11.40 3.09
CA ILE A 227 -10.02 -12.22 4.18
C ILE A 227 -8.52 -12.44 3.94
N PRO A 228 -7.65 -12.03 4.88
CA PRO A 228 -6.21 -12.24 4.75
C PRO A 228 -5.89 -13.74 4.82
N LEU A 229 -5.02 -14.22 3.94
CA LEU A 229 -4.67 -15.63 3.84
C LEU A 229 -3.42 -16.00 4.65
N PHE A 230 -2.46 -15.08 4.75
CA PHE A 230 -1.12 -15.35 5.29
C PHE A 230 -0.95 -15.02 6.77
N SER A 231 -1.99 -14.51 7.43
CA SER A 231 -1.98 -14.24 8.88
C SER A 231 -3.16 -14.95 9.54
N SER A 232 -2.86 -16.02 10.28
CA SER A 232 -3.86 -16.82 11.00
C SER A 232 -4.63 -15.98 12.02
N ASP A 233 -3.94 -15.11 12.76
CA ASP A 233 -4.57 -14.24 13.76
C ASP A 233 -5.46 -13.17 13.14
N LEU A 234 -4.97 -12.49 12.09
CA LEU A 234 -5.76 -11.47 11.42
C LEU A 234 -6.96 -12.09 10.70
N ASN A 235 -6.77 -13.24 10.05
CA ASN A 235 -7.84 -14.02 9.43
C ASN A 235 -8.93 -14.34 10.46
N ARG A 236 -8.54 -14.88 11.62
CA ARG A 236 -9.48 -15.22 12.70
C ARG A 236 -10.22 -14.00 13.23
N LYS A 237 -9.58 -12.83 13.31
CA LYS A 237 -10.23 -11.58 13.72
C LYS A 237 -11.23 -11.09 12.67
N VAL A 238 -10.85 -11.07 11.39
CA VAL A 238 -11.73 -10.67 10.27
C VAL A 238 -12.93 -11.61 10.17
N CYS A 239 -12.72 -12.93 10.20
CA CYS A 239 -13.79 -13.92 10.16
C CYS A 239 -14.76 -13.79 11.34
N ARG A 240 -14.25 -13.52 12.55
CA ARG A 240 -15.10 -13.23 13.72
C ARG A 240 -15.96 -11.99 13.51
N LYS A 241 -15.39 -10.90 12.96
CA LYS A 241 -16.12 -9.67 12.65
C LYS A 241 -17.17 -9.88 11.55
N ILE A 242 -16.89 -10.69 10.53
CA ILE A 242 -17.89 -11.05 9.49
C ILE A 242 -19.11 -11.73 10.11
N ALA A 243 -18.87 -12.66 11.04
CA ALA A 243 -19.93 -13.38 11.74
C ALA A 243 -20.70 -12.48 12.73
N SER A 244 -20.00 -11.71 13.56
CA SER A 244 -20.63 -10.87 14.59
C SER A 244 -21.46 -9.73 14.01
N HIS A 245 -21.03 -9.14 12.89
CA HIS A 245 -21.76 -8.07 12.20
C HIS A 245 -22.79 -8.60 11.18
N GLY A 246 -22.93 -9.92 11.04
CA GLY A 246 -23.93 -10.52 10.14
C GLY A 246 -23.79 -10.06 8.69
N LEU A 247 -22.56 -9.89 8.19
CA LEU A 247 -22.30 -9.31 6.88
C LEU A 247 -22.81 -10.18 5.72
N CYS A 248 -22.99 -11.48 5.96
CA CYS A 248 -23.52 -12.43 4.99
C CYS A 248 -25.06 -12.53 4.99
N SER A 249 -25.76 -11.71 5.80
CA SER A 249 -27.23 -11.64 5.77
C SER A 249 -27.73 -10.99 4.47
N ARG A 250 -28.92 -11.35 4.00
CA ARG A 250 -29.49 -10.83 2.75
C ARG A 250 -29.56 -9.30 2.71
N GLU A 251 -29.86 -8.66 3.84
CA GLU A 251 -29.94 -7.20 3.96
C GLU A 251 -28.55 -6.55 3.92
N SER A 252 -27.58 -7.09 4.68
CA SER A 252 -26.19 -6.60 4.67
C SER A 252 -25.56 -6.72 3.28
N LEU A 253 -25.84 -7.82 2.59
CA LEU A 253 -25.45 -8.09 1.22
C LEU A 253 -25.98 -7.04 0.22
N GLN A 254 -27.24 -6.61 0.37
CA GLN A 254 -27.78 -5.51 -0.46
C GLN A 254 -27.10 -4.16 -0.17
N LYS A 255 -26.83 -3.85 1.10
CA LYS A 255 -26.10 -2.63 1.49
C LYS A 255 -24.65 -2.65 1.02
N LEU A 256 -24.00 -3.80 1.07
CA LEU A 256 -22.66 -4.04 0.53
C LEU A 256 -22.62 -3.72 -0.97
N LEU A 257 -23.59 -4.20 -1.76
CA LEU A 257 -23.67 -3.89 -3.19
C LEU A 257 -23.80 -2.39 -3.47
N HIS A 258 -24.65 -1.70 -2.72
CA HIS A 258 -24.82 -0.25 -2.87
C HIS A 258 -23.52 0.50 -2.52
N SER A 259 -22.90 0.14 -1.39
CA SER A 259 -21.66 0.74 -0.91
C SER A 259 -20.50 0.47 -1.85
N SER A 260 -20.42 -0.76 -2.39
CA SER A 260 -19.46 -1.18 -3.41
C SER A 260 -19.54 -0.31 -4.65
N ARG A 261 -20.74 -0.13 -5.22
CA ARG A 261 -20.92 0.69 -6.42
C ARG A 261 -20.57 2.15 -6.17
N LYS A 262 -20.99 2.70 -5.03
CA LYS A 262 -20.68 4.07 -4.64
C LYS A 262 -19.16 4.27 -4.53
N LEU A 263 -18.47 3.39 -3.83
CA LEU A 263 -17.01 3.45 -3.68
C LEU A 263 -16.31 3.30 -5.03
N SER A 264 -16.74 2.36 -5.88
CA SER A 264 -16.21 2.22 -7.24
C SER A 264 -16.29 3.52 -8.04
N LEU A 265 -17.46 4.16 -8.07
CA LEU A 265 -17.66 5.42 -8.79
C LEU A 265 -16.77 6.55 -8.25
N GLN A 266 -16.61 6.63 -6.92
CA GLN A 266 -15.74 7.64 -6.30
C GLN A 266 -14.26 7.42 -6.65
N VAL A 267 -13.79 6.17 -6.64
CA VAL A 267 -12.41 5.82 -7.00
C VAL A 267 -12.18 6.08 -8.49
N LEU A 268 -13.09 5.66 -9.37
CA LEU A 268 -12.98 5.90 -10.81
C LEU A 268 -12.99 7.40 -11.13
N SER A 269 -13.87 8.18 -10.50
CA SER A 269 -13.89 9.64 -10.66
C SER A 269 -12.58 10.29 -10.19
N PHE A 270 -12.01 9.81 -9.09
CA PHE A 270 -10.70 10.26 -8.62
C PHE A 270 -9.60 9.95 -9.63
N VAL A 271 -9.52 8.71 -10.12
CA VAL A 271 -8.52 8.28 -11.11
C VAL A 271 -8.64 9.11 -12.39
N HIS A 272 -9.87 9.31 -12.89
CA HIS A 272 -10.14 10.10 -14.08
C HIS A 272 -9.65 11.55 -13.96
N SER A 273 -9.79 12.17 -12.79
CA SER A 273 -9.34 13.56 -12.56
C SER A 273 -7.85 13.78 -12.78
N PHE A 274 -7.03 12.73 -12.68
CA PHE A 274 -5.59 12.79 -12.96
C PHE A 274 -5.23 12.34 -14.39
N GLN A 275 -6.22 11.94 -15.18
CA GLN A 275 -6.07 11.45 -16.56
C GLN A 275 -6.57 12.43 -17.63
N GLU A 276 -7.47 13.36 -17.29
CA GLU A 276 -8.16 14.26 -18.24
C GLU A 276 -7.24 15.08 -19.19
N ASN A 277 -5.97 15.27 -18.85
CA ASN A 277 -5.00 15.92 -19.74
C ASN A 277 -4.54 15.03 -20.92
N ILE A 278 -4.77 13.71 -20.89
CA ILE A 278 -4.41 12.82 -22.00
C ILE A 278 -5.41 12.95 -23.13
N SER A 279 -6.72 12.90 -22.84
CA SER A 279 -7.77 12.92 -23.87
C SER A 279 -7.73 14.21 -24.70
N THR A 280 -7.33 15.33 -24.12
CA THR A 280 -7.14 16.59 -24.87
C THR A 280 -5.84 16.63 -25.69
N MET A 281 -4.79 15.89 -25.31
CA MET A 281 -3.52 15.87 -26.00
C MET A 281 -3.47 14.82 -27.13
N GLU A 282 -4.12 13.65 -26.95
CA GLU A 282 -4.30 12.64 -28.00
C GLU A 282 -5.17 13.18 -29.15
N LEU A 283 -6.27 13.89 -28.84
CA LEU A 283 -7.11 14.53 -29.87
C LEU A 283 -6.36 15.60 -30.69
N LEU A 284 -5.35 16.26 -30.12
CA LEU A 284 -4.51 17.24 -30.82
C LEU A 284 -3.39 16.58 -31.64
N SER A 285 -2.90 15.41 -31.19
CA SER A 285 -1.86 14.65 -31.90
C SER A 285 -2.43 13.84 -33.08
N GLU A 286 -3.69 13.40 -33.02
CA GLU A 286 -4.37 12.75 -34.16
C GLU A 286 -4.80 13.77 -35.23
N ALA A 287 -5.05 15.02 -34.86
CA ALA A 287 -5.39 16.07 -35.82
C ALA A 287 -4.20 16.52 -36.70
N SER A 288 -2.97 16.13 -36.37
CA SER A 288 -1.75 16.55 -37.07
C SER A 288 -1.13 15.48 -37.99
N PHE A 289 -1.61 14.24 -37.95
CA PHE A 289 -1.20 13.20 -38.90
C PHE A 289 -2.39 12.30 -39.29
N SER A 290 -2.65 12.23 -40.61
CA SER A 290 -3.63 11.38 -41.31
C SER A 290 -5.02 11.98 -41.56
N SER A 291 -5.08 12.82 -42.60
CA SER A 291 -6.12 12.63 -43.61
C SER A 291 -5.96 11.21 -44.21
N SER A 292 -7.08 10.49 -44.36
CA SER A 292 -7.22 9.16 -45.00
C SER A 292 -6.79 7.90 -44.22
N ALA A 293 -7.50 7.60 -43.13
CA ALA A 293 -7.82 6.23 -42.72
C ALA A 293 -9.07 6.20 -41.81
N SER A 294 -10.23 6.56 -42.36
CA SER A 294 -11.51 6.29 -41.69
C SER A 294 -11.79 4.79 -41.74
N SER A 295 -11.40 4.03 -40.72
CA SER A 295 -12.02 2.75 -40.28
C SER A 295 -11.20 2.10 -39.15
N LEU A 296 -11.88 1.74 -38.06
CA LEU A 296 -11.48 0.79 -36.99
C LEU A 296 -10.77 1.27 -35.72
N LEU A 297 -11.19 2.39 -35.10
CA LEU A 297 -10.97 2.56 -33.67
C LEU A 297 -12.28 2.99 -32.99
N SER A 298 -13.12 2.00 -32.68
CA SER A 298 -14.05 2.12 -31.56
C SER A 298 -13.23 2.40 -30.29
N PRO A 299 -13.68 3.25 -29.35
CA PRO A 299 -13.03 3.32 -28.04
C PRO A 299 -13.00 1.90 -27.49
N LEU A 300 -11.80 1.38 -27.21
CA LEU A 300 -11.64 0.10 -26.53
C LEU A 300 -12.59 0.14 -25.33
N SER A 301 -13.54 -0.80 -25.26
CA SER A 301 -14.38 -0.93 -24.09
C SER A 301 -13.47 -0.95 -22.87
N SER A 302 -13.78 -0.12 -21.87
CA SER A 302 -13.07 0.02 -20.59
C SER A 302 -12.89 -1.27 -19.78
N ALA A 303 -13.30 -2.42 -20.33
CA ALA A 303 -13.15 -3.75 -19.77
C ALA A 303 -11.88 -4.49 -20.26
N ASP A 304 -11.20 -4.03 -21.31
CA ASP A 304 -9.99 -4.70 -21.86
C ASP A 304 -8.67 -3.99 -21.52
N ALA A 305 -8.74 -2.74 -21.05
CA ALA A 305 -7.60 -2.03 -20.49
C ALA A 305 -7.57 -2.29 -18.97
N GLY A 306 -6.46 -2.84 -18.45
CA GLY A 306 -6.24 -3.01 -17.01
C GLY A 306 -6.21 -1.66 -16.25
N VAL A 307 -5.76 -1.69 -14.99
CA VAL A 307 -5.68 -0.46 -14.18
C VAL A 307 -4.89 0.64 -14.93
N PRO A 308 -5.48 1.82 -15.13
CA PRO A 308 -4.90 2.80 -16.03
C PRO A 308 -3.64 3.43 -15.45
N LEU A 309 -2.60 3.57 -16.28
CA LEU A 309 -1.29 4.07 -15.86
C LEU A 309 -1.33 5.57 -15.50
N PRO A 310 -0.46 6.04 -14.58
CA PRO A 310 -0.35 7.46 -14.28
C PRO A 310 0.32 8.20 -15.43
N ALA A 311 -0.37 9.23 -15.93
CA ALA A 311 0.12 10.14 -16.96
C ALA A 311 1.15 11.14 -16.42
N LYS A 312 0.97 11.51 -15.15
CA LYS A 312 1.68 12.55 -14.44
C LYS A 312 2.36 11.97 -13.22
N ASN A 313 3.47 12.58 -12.83
CA ASN A 313 4.07 12.30 -11.55
C ASN A 313 3.24 12.98 -10.46
N LEU A 314 2.91 12.27 -9.39
CA LEU A 314 2.09 12.80 -8.29
C LEU A 314 2.84 12.69 -6.97
N MET A 315 2.78 13.72 -6.16
CA MET A 315 3.35 13.75 -4.81
C MET A 315 2.24 13.96 -3.80
N PHE A 316 2.16 13.07 -2.82
CA PHE A 316 1.44 13.28 -1.58
C PHE A 316 2.40 13.74 -0.50
N LYS A 317 2.22 14.97 -0.01
CA LYS A 317 3.02 15.55 1.07
C LYS A 317 2.15 16.52 1.87
N ASP A 318 2.35 16.55 3.19
CA ASP A 318 1.68 17.50 4.09
C ASP A 318 0.14 17.51 3.95
N GLY A 319 -0.45 16.33 3.69
CA GLY A 319 -1.90 16.15 3.54
C GLY A 319 -2.48 16.52 2.17
N VAL A 320 -1.65 16.90 1.20
CA VAL A 320 -2.08 17.32 -0.14
C VAL A 320 -1.48 16.40 -1.20
N LEU A 321 -2.32 15.95 -2.14
CA LEU A 321 -1.90 15.25 -3.35
C LEU A 321 -1.84 16.25 -4.51
N SER A 322 -0.68 16.43 -5.12
CA SER A 322 -0.46 17.38 -6.20
C SER A 322 0.46 16.81 -7.30
N GLU A 323 0.45 17.43 -8.48
CA GLU A 323 1.39 17.11 -9.55
C GLU A 323 2.84 17.44 -9.17
N TRP A 324 3.77 16.54 -9.46
CA TRP A 324 5.20 16.70 -9.17
C TRP A 324 5.98 17.03 -10.45
N SER A 325 6.54 18.23 -10.50
CA SER A 325 7.23 18.77 -11.68
C SER A 325 8.73 18.43 -11.77
N GLY A 326 9.24 17.55 -10.91
CA GLY A 326 10.65 17.14 -10.94
C GLY A 326 11.65 18.14 -10.36
N ARG A 327 11.21 19.35 -9.98
CA ARG A 327 12.06 20.38 -9.38
C ARG A 327 11.84 20.41 -7.86
N SER A 328 12.93 20.36 -7.09
CA SER A 328 12.87 20.85 -5.71
C SER A 328 12.44 22.32 -5.76
N PRO A 329 11.54 22.80 -4.87
CA PRO A 329 11.32 24.23 -4.76
C PRO A 329 12.69 24.87 -4.54
N SER A 330 13.09 25.73 -5.47
CA SER A 330 14.28 26.55 -5.32
C SER A 330 14.14 27.26 -3.99
N SER A 331 15.05 26.96 -3.07
CA SER A 331 15.24 27.73 -1.84
C SER A 331 15.45 29.18 -2.28
N VAL A 332 14.39 29.97 -2.22
CA VAL A 332 14.47 31.41 -2.33
C VAL A 332 15.24 31.83 -1.09
N LEU A 333 16.53 32.13 -1.30
CA LEU A 333 17.34 32.89 -0.36
C LEU A 333 16.60 34.22 -0.12
N ILE A 334 16.10 34.40 1.09
CA ILE A 334 15.83 35.72 1.67
C ILE A 334 17.09 36.12 2.41
#